data_AF-A0A3B0Z2P7-F1
#
_entry.id   AF-A0A3B0Z2P7-F1
#
_cell.length_a   1.000
_cell.length_b   1.000
_cell.length_c   1.000
_cell.angle_alpha   90.00
_cell.angle_beta   90.00
_cell.angle_gamma   90.00
#
_symmetry.space_group_name_H-M   'P 1'
#
loop_
_entity.id
_entity.type
_entity.pdbx_description
1 polymer ?
#
loop_
_entity_poly.entity_id
_entity_poly.type
_entity_poly.pdbx_seq_one_letter_code
_entity_poly.pdbx_strand_id
1 'polypeptide(L)' 'VIGPGADEMLQGFAVAIRMGATKKDLDETVAIHPTSAEELVTMR' A
#
# COMPACT_ATOMS: atom_id res chain seq x y z
N VAL A 1 -5.76 4.14 6.74
CA VAL A 1 -6.43 4.75 5.57
C VAL A 1 -7.91 4.85 5.87
N ILE A 2 -8.54 5.99 5.59
CA ILE A 2 -9.99 6.17 5.68
C ILE A 2 -10.42 6.74 4.32
N GLY A 3 -11.28 6.04 3.60
CA GLY A 3 -11.73 6.43 2.26
C GLY A 3 -12.28 5.25 1.45
N PRO A 4 -12.82 5.50 0.24
CA PRO A 4 -13.32 4.45 -0.65
C PRO A 4 -12.25 3.39 -0.95
N GLY A 5 -12.63 2.10 -0.89
CA GLY A 5 -11.75 0.96 -1.19
C GLY A 5 -10.71 0.64 -0.12
N ALA A 6 -10.73 1.31 1.05
CA ALA A 6 -9.80 1.03 2.14
C ALA A 6 -9.98 -0.37 2.73
N ASP A 7 -11.20 -0.89 2.73
CA ASP A 7 -11.57 -2.23 3.17
C ASP A 7 -10.93 -3.34 2.32
N GLU A 8 -10.91 -3.19 1.00
CA GLU A 8 -10.26 -4.13 0.09
C GLU A 8 -8.74 -3.96 0.06
N MET A 9 -8.26 -2.71 -0.01
CA MET A 9 -6.84 -2.39 -0.06
C MET A 9 -6.07 -2.92 1.15
N LEU A 10 -6.67 -2.83 2.34
CA LEU A 10 -6.03 -3.25 3.59
C LEU A 10 -5.63 -4.73 3.58
N GLN A 11 -6.38 -5.59 2.87
CA GLN A 11 -6.09 -7.02 2.82
C GLN A 11 -4.71 -7.30 2.17
N GLY A 12 -4.39 -6.60 1.08
CA GLY A 12 -3.09 -6.75 0.40
C GLY A 12 -1.93 -6.29 1.27
N PHE A 13 -2.06 -5.11 1.91
CA PHE A 13 -1.02 -4.59 2.80
C PHE A 13 -0.84 -5.43 4.07
N ALA A 14 -1.91 -6.07 4.57
CA ALA A 14 -1.81 -7.00 5.70
C ALA A 14 -0.91 -8.21 5.38
N VAL A 15 -0.92 -8.71 4.14
CA VAL A 15 0.00 -9.77 3.69
C VAL A 15 1.44 -9.25 3.70
N ALA A 16 1.69 -8.07 3.12
CA ALA A 16 3.03 -7.47 3.08
C ALA A 16 3.60 -7.26 4.50
N ILE A 17 2.80 -6.73 5.42
CA ILE A 17 3.19 -6.54 6.83
C ILE A 17 3.49 -7.88 7.51
N ARG A 18 2.66 -8.90 7.27
CA ARG A 18 2.90 -10.26 7.80
C ARG A 18 4.21 -10.87 7.29
N MET A 19 4.63 -10.51 6.07
CA MET A 19 5.91 -10.93 5.48
C MET A 19 7.11 -10.11 5.97
N GLY A 20 6.88 -9.11 6.84
CA GLY A 20 7.95 -8.26 7.37
C GLY A 20 8.36 -7.12 6.44
N ALA A 21 7.47 -6.66 5.57
CA ALA A 21 7.73 -5.52 4.69
C ALA A 21 8.18 -4.28 5.48
N THR A 22 9.24 -3.65 4.99
CA THR A 22 9.81 -2.40 5.45
C THR A 22 9.36 -1.25 4.56
N LYS A 23 9.60 0.00 4.97
CA LYS A 23 9.28 1.17 4.12
C LYS A 23 9.95 1.10 2.75
N LYS A 24 11.18 0.56 2.69
CA LYS A 24 11.93 0.38 1.45
C LYS A 24 11.21 -0.52 0.46
N ASP A 25 10.57 -1.60 0.93
CA ASP A 25 9.81 -2.51 0.06
C ASP A 25 8.59 -1.80 -0.56
N LEU A 26 7.98 -0.87 0.19
CA LEU A 26 6.90 -0.03 -0.31
C LEU A 26 7.42 1.00 -1.32
N ASP A 27 8.58 1.62 -1.07
CA ASP A 27 9.22 2.56 -2.00
C ASP A 27 9.65 1.92 -3.33
N GLU A 28 10.06 0.65 -3.28
CA GLU A 28 10.45 -0.13 -4.46
C GLU A 28 9.23 -0.67 -5.24
N THR A 29 8.02 -0.54 -4.69
CA THR A 29 6.78 -0.99 -5.34
C THR A 29 6.28 0.05 -6.34
N VAL A 30 6.10 -0.35 -7.60
CA VAL A 30 5.55 0.52 -8.64
C VAL A 30 4.08 0.88 -8.33
N ALA A 31 3.80 2.18 -8.30
CA ALA A 31 2.45 2.73 -8.14
C ALA A 31 1.51 2.32 -9.30
N ILE A 32 0.24 2.05 -8.96
CA ILE A 32 -0.84 1.87 -9.93
C ILE A 32 -1.71 3.12 -9.94
N HIS A 33 -1.76 3.81 -11.07
CA HIS A 33 -2.46 5.09 -11.23
C HIS A 33 -3.69 4.96 -12.15
N PRO A 34 -4.83 5.62 -11.85
CA PRO A 34 -5.12 6.42 -10.66
C PRO A 34 -5.79 5.59 -9.55
N THR A 35 -5.17 5.48 -8.37
CA THR A 35 -5.77 4.75 -7.23
C THR A 35 -5.48 5.41 -5.89
N SER A 36 -6.38 5.28 -4.91
CA SER A 36 -6.07 5.71 -3.53
C SER A 36 -4.99 4.86 -2.86
N ALA A 37 -4.70 3.66 -3.40
CA ALA A 37 -3.67 2.77 -2.87
C ALA A 37 -2.25 3.24 -3.21
N GLU A 38 -2.07 3.94 -4.33
CA GLU A 38 -0.75 4.40 -4.78
C GLU A 38 -0.08 5.33 -3.76
N GLU A 39 -0.88 6.11 -3.01
CA GLU A 39 -0.41 6.98 -1.93
C GLU A 39 0.38 6.22 -0.85
N LEU A 40 0.08 4.95 -0.59
CA LEU A 40 0.79 4.16 0.42
C LEU A 40 2.20 3.73 -0.03
N VAL A 41 2.46 3.69 -1.34
CA VAL A 41 3.78 3.34 -1.91
C VAL A 41 4.57 4.58 -2.37
N THR A 42 3.96 5.77 -2.34
CA THR A 42 4.61 7.04 -2.72
C THR A 42 4.86 8.00 -1.53
N MET A 43 4.43 7.63 -0.31
CA MET A 43 4.73 8.37 0.93
C MET A 43 6.24 8.59 1.14
N ARG A 44 6.63 9.76 1.66
CA ARG A 44 8.01 10.12 1.99
C ARG A 44 8.33 9.93 3.47
#